data_AF-A0A2H4QBX8-F1
#
_entry.id   AF-A0A2H4QBX8-F1
#
_cell.length_a   1.000
_cell.length_b   1.000
_cell.length_c   1.000
_cell.angle_alpha   90.00
_cell.angle_beta   90.00
_cell.angle_gamma   90.00
#
_symmetry.space_group_name_H-M   'P 1'
#
loop_
_entity.id
_entity.type
_entity.pdbx_description
1 polymer ?
#
loop_
_entity_poly.entity_id
_entity_poly.type
_entity_poly.pdbx_seq_one_letter_code
_entity_poly.pdbx_strand_id
1 'polypeptide(L)' 'MTDSHLPSHIVGIKVRVSGRLMTERSQPRKTVQSVQVGSFSKNNLSLVDMASYNTKNKKGAFTVKVWISQRATK' A
#
# COMPACT_ATOMS: atom_id res chain seq x y z
N MET A 1 4.27 -9.63 -33.35
CA MET A 1 4.57 -10.27 -32.05
C MET A 1 4.32 -9.23 -30.98
N THR A 2 3.17 -9.30 -30.30
CA THR A 2 2.80 -8.33 -29.27
C THR A 2 3.46 -8.76 -27.97
N ASP A 3 4.62 -8.17 -27.66
CA ASP A 3 5.25 -8.36 -26.35
C ASP A 3 4.30 -7.82 -25.29
N SER A 4 3.62 -8.72 -24.60
CA SER A 4 2.75 -8.40 -23.48
C SER A 4 3.65 -7.92 -22.35
N HIS A 5 3.65 -6.61 -22.10
CA HIS A 5 4.48 -5.93 -21.10
C HIS A 5 4.03 -6.29 -19.68
N LEU A 6 4.24 -7.54 -19.29
CA LEU A 6 3.87 -8.05 -17.98
C LEU A 6 4.76 -7.42 -16.92
N PRO A 7 4.20 -7.01 -15.77
CA PRO A 7 5.00 -6.56 -14.64
C PRO A 7 5.87 -7.72 -14.14
N SER A 8 7.18 -7.51 -14.09
CA SER A 8 8.14 -8.58 -13.74
C SER A 8 8.85 -8.33 -12.41
N HIS A 9 8.89 -7.08 -11.92
CA HIS A 9 9.62 -6.74 -10.69
C HIS A 9 8.82 -5.82 -9.78
N ILE A 10 8.69 -6.16 -8.49
CA ILE A 10 8.14 -5.25 -7.48
C ILE A 10 9.26 -4.29 -7.04
N VAL A 11 9.03 -2.98 -7.17
CA VAL A 11 10.02 -1.92 -6.88
C VAL A 11 9.72 -1.22 -5.55
N GLY A 12 8.47 -1.25 -5.11
CA GLY A 12 8.09 -0.63 -3.85
C GLY A 12 6.74 -1.11 -3.33
N ILE A 13 6.60 -1.11 -2.02
CA ILE A 13 5.34 -1.38 -1.33
C ILE A 13 5.14 -0.28 -0.31
N LYS A 14 3.95 0.30 -0.31
CA LYS A 14 3.52 1.29 0.67
C LYS A 14 2.30 0.77 1.38
N VAL A 15 2.33 0.77 2.70
CA VAL A 15 1.21 0.35 3.52
C VAL A 15 0.83 1.52 4.43
N ARG A 16 -0.44 1.89 4.41
CA ARG A 16 -1.00 2.94 5.26
C ARG A 16 -2.14 2.36 6.07
N VAL A 17 -2.01 2.40 7.38
CA VAL A 17 -3.04 2.01 8.33
C VAL A 17 -3.61 3.28 8.94
N SER A 18 -4.94 3.38 8.97
CA SER A 18 -5.66 4.47 9.61
C SER A 18 -6.73 3.93 10.54
N GLY A 19 -6.95 4.59 11.67
CA GLY A 19 -8.00 4.23 12.63
C GLY A 19 -7.43 3.60 13.90
N ARG A 20 -8.24 2.78 14.58
CA ARG A 20 -7.89 2.25 15.92
C ARG A 20 -7.23 0.88 15.81
N LEU A 21 -5.92 0.86 15.55
CA LEU A 21 -5.14 -0.39 15.52
C LEU A 21 -4.97 -0.95 16.94
N MET A 22 -5.04 -2.28 17.07
CA MET A 22 -5.24 -2.90 18.39
C MET A 22 -4.06 -2.76 19.35
N THR A 23 -2.85 -2.67 18.80
CA THR A 23 -1.57 -2.67 19.52
C THR A 23 -1.16 -1.31 20.08
N GLU A 24 -1.83 -0.21 19.72
CA GLU A 24 -1.50 1.11 20.27
C GLU A 24 -2.21 1.38 21.61
N ARG A 25 -1.45 1.97 22.55
CA ARG A 25 -1.95 2.63 23.77
C ARG A 25 -2.97 3.69 23.34
N SER A 26 -3.98 3.98 24.17
CA SER A 26 -5.11 4.87 23.82
C SER A 26 -4.68 6.17 23.10
N GLN A 27 -4.68 6.14 21.77
CA GLN A 27 -4.23 7.24 20.91
C GLN A 27 -5.45 7.82 20.17
N PRO A 28 -5.47 9.15 19.90
CA PRO A 28 -6.58 9.80 19.22
C PRO A 28 -6.89 9.19 17.84
N ARG A 29 -8.16 9.28 17.42
CA ARG A 29 -8.75 8.73 16.17
C ARG A 29 -8.07 9.16 14.85
N LYS A 30 -7.03 9.99 14.90
CA LYS A 30 -6.34 10.59 13.75
C LYS A 30 -5.01 9.91 13.41
N THR A 31 -4.63 8.81 14.08
CA THR A 31 -3.37 8.13 13.77
C THR A 31 -3.46 7.49 12.39
N VAL A 32 -2.65 8.05 11.50
CA VAL A 32 -2.33 7.46 10.21
C VAL A 32 -0.88 7.00 10.33
N GLN A 33 -0.67 5.69 10.38
CA GLN A 33 0.65 5.12 10.26
C GLN A 33 0.89 4.75 8.81
N SER A 34 1.97 5.24 8.22
CA SER A 34 2.38 4.88 6.88
C SER A 34 3.80 4.36 6.92
N VAL A 35 3.99 3.17 6.37
CA VAL A 35 5.30 2.58 6.14
C VAL A 35 5.47 2.44 4.63
N GLN A 36 6.63 2.86 4.14
CA GLN A 36 7.00 2.73 2.74
C GLN A 36 8.33 2.00 2.66
N VAL A 37 8.37 0.97 1.83
CA VAL A 37 9.58 0.19 1.54
C VAL A 37 9.79 0.22 0.03
N GLY A 38 10.99 0.60 -0.41
CA GLY A 38 11.33 0.72 -1.82
C GLY A 38 10.92 2.04 -2.47
N SER A 39 10.97 2.07 -3.80
CA SER A 39 10.87 3.29 -4.59
C SER A 39 9.60 3.31 -5.46
N PHE A 40 8.94 4.46 -5.50
CA PHE A 40 7.80 4.74 -6.37
C PHE A 40 8.28 5.70 -7.46
N SER A 41 8.98 5.18 -8.47
CA SER A 41 9.41 5.98 -9.62
C SER A 41 8.23 6.20 -10.57
N LYS A 42 8.03 7.44 -11.05
CA LYS A 42 7.04 7.79 -12.08
C LYS A 42 7.62 7.61 -13.50
N ASN A 43 8.26 6.48 -13.77
CA ASN A 43 8.67 6.15 -15.14
C ASN A 43 7.50 5.50 -15.90
N ASN A 44 7.51 5.60 -17.24
CA ASN A 44 6.46 5.06 -18.12
C ASN A 44 6.23 3.53 -18.01
N LEU A 45 7.12 2.80 -17.33
CA LEU A 45 7.03 1.35 -17.09
C LEU A 45 6.62 1.01 -15.64
N SER A 46 6.29 2.02 -14.84
CA SER A 46 5.87 1.88 -13.44
C SER A 46 4.36 1.68 -13.37
N LEU A 47 3.94 0.50 -12.97
CA LEU A 47 2.55 0.17 -12.65
C LEU A 47 2.38 0.29 -11.13
N VAL A 48 1.37 1.03 -10.68
CA VAL A 48 1.06 1.14 -9.25
C VAL A 48 -0.34 0.60 -9.00
N ASP A 49 -0.39 -0.57 -8.38
CA ASP A 49 -1.65 -1.18 -7.93
C ASP A 49 -2.00 -0.69 -6.54
N MET A 50 -3.26 -0.34 -6.33
CA MET A 50 -3.78 0.09 -5.04
C MET A 50 -4.93 -0.80 -4.60
N ALA A 51 -4.87 -1.29 -3.37
CA ALA A 51 -5.97 -1.98 -2.72
C ALA A 51 -6.24 -1.37 -1.35
N SER A 52 -7.50 -1.40 -0.93
CA SER A 52 -7.89 -0.98 0.41
C SER A 52 -8.76 -2.03 1.07
N TYR A 53 -8.46 -2.34 2.32
CA TYR A 53 -9.23 -3.23 3.16
C TYR A 53 -9.70 -2.49 4.41
N ASN A 54 -11.00 -2.55 4.68
CA ASN A 54 -11.62 -1.94 5.84
C ASN A 54 -12.22 -3.03 6.74
N THR A 55 -11.94 -2.95 8.03
CA THR A 55 -12.54 -3.91 8.99
C THR A 55 -12.65 -3.30 10.38
N LYS A 56 -13.31 -4.01 11.29
CA LYS A 56 -13.58 -3.58 12.66
C LYS A 56 -12.89 -4.51 13.65
N ASN A 57 -12.23 -3.94 14.65
CA ASN A 57 -11.70 -4.64 15.81
C ASN A 57 -12.47 -4.24 17.09
N LYS A 58 -12.22 -4.87 18.24
CA LYS A 58 -12.87 -4.55 19.53
C LYS A 58 -12.73 -3.07 19.93
N LYS A 59 -11.65 -2.40 19.51
CA LYS A 59 -11.44 -0.96 19.75
C LYS A 59 -12.16 -0.07 18.72
N GLY A 60 -12.54 -0.57 17.54
CA GLY A 60 -13.23 0.21 16.51
C GLY A 60 -12.81 -0.15 15.08
N ALA A 61 -13.26 0.66 14.11
CA ALA A 61 -12.91 0.49 12.70
C ALA A 61 -11.46 0.89 12.41
N PHE A 62 -10.83 0.16 11.50
CA PHE A 62 -9.55 0.51 10.89
C PHE A 62 -9.56 0.20 9.39
N THR A 63 -8.73 0.94 8.66
CA THR A 63 -8.56 0.79 7.22
C THR A 63 -7.09 0.64 6.90
N VAL A 64 -6.76 -0.37 6.12
CA VAL A 64 -5.43 -0.61 5.57
C VAL A 64 -5.48 -0.33 4.08
N LYS A 65 -4.62 0.57 3.61
CA LYS A 65 -4.40 0.83 2.18
C LYS A 65 -3.01 0.34 1.81
N VAL A 66 -2.91 -0.41 0.73
CA VAL A 66 -1.66 -0.95 0.21
C VAL A 66 -1.49 -0.43 -1.21
N TRP A 67 -0.28 0.05 -1.52
CA TRP A 67 0.15 0.34 -2.87
C TRP A 67 1.34 -0.54 -3.20
N ILE A 68 1.30 -1.21 -4.35
CA ILE A 68 2.38 -2.03 -4.86
C ILE A 68 2.84 -1.38 -6.16
N SER A 69 4.09 -0.96 -6.22
CA SER A 69 4.73 -0.48 -7.43
C SER A 69 5.48 -1.63 -8.08
N GLN A 70 5.15 -1.88 -9.34
CA GLN A 70 5.72 -2.90 -10.19
C GLN A 70 6.37 -2.23 -11.41
N ARG A 71 7.46 -2.81 -11.91
CA ARG A 71 8.13 -2.38 -13.14
C ARG A 71 7.89 -3.42 -14.21
N ALA A 72 7.35 -2.97 -15.33
CA ALA A 72 7.30 -3.75 -16.57
C ALA A 72 8.70 -3.74 -17.22
N THR A 73 9.14 -4.90 -17.69
CA THR A 73 10.37 -5.04 -18.48
C THR A 73 10.10 -4.68 -19.94
N LYS A 74 11.10 -4.06 -20.55
CA LYS A 74 11.14 -3.72 -21.98
C LYS A 74 11.61 -4.90 -22.80
#